data_AF-A0A7W3V096-F1
#
_entry.id   AF-A0A7W3V096-F1
#
_cell.length_a   1.000
_cell.length_b   1.000
_cell.length_c   1.000
_cell.angle_alpha   90.00
_cell.angle_beta   90.00
_cell.angle_gamma   90.00
#
_symmetry.space_group_name_H-M   'P 1'
#
loop_
_entity.id
_entity.type
_entity.pdbx_description
1 polymer ?
#
loop_
_entity_poly.entity_id
_entity_poly.type
_entity_poly.pdbx_seq_one_letter_code
_entity_poly.pdbx_strand_id
1 'polypeptide(L)'
;MIDKGRQCTQSRQWLAHRQLPATITFTFRWHPLTLNQTPLLAADALCFERQGQAVFGPLGFSLPAGGLLQVSGSNGSGKTTLLRVLAGLARPSSGELFFDGQPASTDARSRYVAYLGHLPGLKAELGCLHNLQAACGLLGRRARQTPSAALGIVGLAGHEEIPARSLSAGQRRRLALARLWLSPAPVWLLDEPYANLDSEGMDLVQRMLAAHLRSGGAAVLTCHGQFNGTALPHQLLDLDAGAPA
;
A
#
# COMPACT_ATOMS: atom_id res chain seq x y z
N MET A 1 29.19 52.81 34.44
CA MET A 1 29.48 51.61 35.25
C MET A 1 28.29 51.42 36.19
N ILE A 2 27.71 50.20 36.22
CA ILE A 2 26.42 49.82 36.85
C ILE A 2 25.23 50.29 35.96
N ASP A 3 24.33 49.46 35.44
CA ASP A 3 23.34 48.68 36.21
C ASP A 3 22.69 47.53 35.41
N LYS A 4 22.12 46.60 36.16
CA LYS A 4 21.50 45.31 35.84
C LYS A 4 20.05 45.47 35.35
N GLY A 5 19.52 44.40 34.76
CA GLY A 5 18.24 43.88 35.23
C GLY A 5 17.11 43.64 34.21
N ARG A 6 16.71 42.36 34.15
CA ARG A 6 15.33 41.81 34.13
C ARG A 6 14.45 41.99 32.88
N GLN A 7 14.23 40.82 32.26
CA GLN A 7 12.97 40.09 32.13
C GLN A 7 11.70 40.78 31.60
N CYS A 8 11.13 40.08 30.60
CA CYS A 8 9.71 39.73 30.45
C CYS A 8 8.76 40.84 30.00
N THR A 9 8.26 40.74 28.76
CA THR A 9 6.85 40.39 28.51
C THR A 9 6.55 40.29 27.00
N GLN A 10 5.66 39.37 26.69
CA GLN A 10 5.07 39.13 25.37
C GLN A 10 4.45 40.40 24.78
N SER A 11 4.61 40.62 23.48
CA SER A 11 3.52 41.18 22.66
C SER A 11 3.74 40.85 21.19
N ARG A 12 2.65 40.40 20.58
CA ARG A 12 2.48 40.08 19.17
C ARG A 12 2.82 41.28 18.28
N GLN A 13 3.35 40.97 17.09
CA GLN A 13 3.01 41.54 15.76
C GLN A 13 4.27 41.83 14.94
N TRP A 14 4.55 40.92 14.00
CA TRP A 14 5.11 41.30 12.70
C TRP A 14 4.27 40.64 11.62
N LEU A 15 3.54 41.51 10.90
CA LEU A 15 3.03 41.29 9.55
C LEU A 15 4.21 40.99 8.62
N ALA A 16 4.03 40.06 7.68
CA ALA A 16 4.11 40.35 6.24
C ALA A 16 4.39 39.08 5.41
N HIS A 17 3.42 38.77 4.55
CA HIS A 17 3.61 38.26 3.20
C HIS A 17 4.38 36.94 3.01
N ARG A 18 3.65 35.83 3.03
CA ARG A 18 3.63 34.91 1.88
C ARG A 18 2.22 34.36 1.68
N GLN A 19 1.51 34.92 0.69
CA GLN A 19 0.42 34.21 0.03
C GLN A 19 1.00 32.93 -0.56
N LEU A 20 0.60 31.79 -0.03
CA LEU A 20 0.71 30.51 -0.70
C LEU A 20 -0.60 30.31 -1.48
N PRO A 21 -0.54 29.87 -2.74
CA PRO A 21 -1.72 29.81 -3.59
C PRO A 21 -2.74 28.82 -3.00
N ALA A 22 -4.01 29.13 -3.20
CA ALA A 22 -5.15 28.30 -2.81
C ALA A 22 -4.88 26.82 -3.13
N THR A 23 -4.99 25.97 -2.12
CA THR A 23 -5.09 24.52 -2.31
C THR A 23 -6.23 24.28 -3.27
N ILE A 24 -5.92 23.89 -4.51
CA ILE A 24 -6.91 23.39 -5.45
C ILE A 24 -7.26 21.99 -4.95
N THR A 25 -8.26 21.93 -4.07
CA THR A 25 -8.92 20.68 -3.72
C THR A 25 -9.71 20.23 -4.93
N PHE A 26 -9.18 19.29 -5.70
CA PHE A 26 -9.99 18.53 -6.64
C PHE A 26 -10.79 17.49 -5.85
N THR A 27 -11.98 17.87 -5.39
CA THR A 27 -13.05 16.91 -5.13
C THR A 27 -13.46 16.35 -6.49
N PHE A 28 -12.86 15.23 -6.90
CA PHE A 28 -13.31 14.56 -8.11
C PHE A 28 -14.71 13.99 -7.86
N ARG A 29 -15.72 14.68 -8.41
CA ARG A 29 -16.92 14.04 -8.91
C ARG A 29 -16.50 12.99 -9.92
N TRP A 30 -17.16 11.83 -9.89
CA TRP A 30 -17.11 10.78 -10.90
C TRP A 30 -16.82 11.35 -12.29
N HIS A 31 -15.61 11.11 -12.80
CA HIS A 31 -15.34 11.19 -14.22
C HIS A 31 -15.25 9.75 -14.70
N PRO A 32 -16.14 9.30 -15.59
CA PRO A 32 -15.97 8.01 -16.23
C PRO A 32 -14.67 8.10 -17.04
N LEU A 33 -13.59 7.52 -16.51
CA LEU A 33 -12.41 7.21 -17.30
C LEU A 33 -12.90 6.28 -18.42
N THR A 34 -12.84 6.76 -19.66
CA THR A 34 -13.05 6.02 -20.92
C THR A 34 -13.75 4.67 -20.78
N LEU A 35 -15.06 4.65 -21.06
CA LEU A 35 -16.04 3.54 -20.96
C LEU A 35 -15.73 2.24 -21.72
N ASN A 36 -14.47 1.92 -22.04
CA ASN A 36 -14.14 0.78 -22.91
C ASN A 36 -13.12 -0.21 -22.34
N GLN A 37 -12.76 -0.12 -21.06
CA GLN A 37 -11.84 -1.08 -20.44
C GLN A 37 -12.42 -1.65 -19.15
N THR A 38 -12.55 -2.97 -19.10
CA THR A 38 -12.92 -3.71 -17.89
C THR A 38 -11.89 -3.43 -16.79
N PRO A 39 -12.31 -2.95 -15.60
CA PRO A 39 -11.37 -2.67 -14.51
C PRO A 39 -10.75 -3.97 -14.00
N LEU A 40 -9.45 -3.89 -13.68
CA LEU A 40 -8.71 -5.02 -13.11
C LEU A 40 -9.15 -5.31 -11.67
N LEU A 41 -9.48 -4.27 -10.90
CA LEU A 41 -10.10 -4.36 -9.58
C LEU A 41 -11.22 -3.32 -9.49
N ALA A 42 -12.40 -3.72 -9.03
CA ALA A 42 -13.45 -2.78 -8.66
C ALA A 42 -14.16 -3.21 -7.37
N ALA A 43 -14.71 -2.23 -6.66
CA ALA A 43 -15.57 -2.42 -5.50
C ALA A 43 -16.87 -1.64 -5.73
N ASP A 44 -18.00 -2.27 -5.40
CA ASP A 44 -19.32 -1.64 -5.42
C ASP A 44 -19.98 -1.72 -4.05
N ALA A 45 -20.39 -0.57 -3.53
CA ALA A 45 -21.01 -0.39 -2.22
C ALA A 45 -20.36 -1.21 -1.08
N LEU A 46 -19.04 -1.33 -1.08
CA LEU A 46 -18.31 -2.20 -0.16
C LEU A 46 -18.33 -1.64 1.25
N CYS A 47 -18.83 -2.43 2.19
CA CYS A 47 -18.89 -2.08 3.62
C CYS A 47 -18.13 -3.10 4.46
N PHE A 48 -17.66 -2.64 5.62
CA PHE A 48 -17.15 -3.52 6.66
C PHE A 48 -17.54 -3.03 8.04
N GLU A 49 -18.04 -3.95 8.85
CA GLU A 49 -18.41 -3.73 10.24
C GLU A 49 -17.57 -4.62 11.16
N ARG A 50 -17.28 -4.11 12.35
CA ARG A 50 -16.65 -4.87 13.43
C ARG A 50 -17.51 -4.75 14.68
N GLN A 51 -18.03 -5.88 15.14
CA GLN A 51 -18.90 -5.95 16.32
C GLN A 51 -20.13 -5.02 16.20
N GLY A 52 -20.73 -4.95 15.01
CA GLY A 52 -21.89 -4.11 14.73
C GLY A 52 -21.61 -2.61 14.60
N GLN A 53 -20.34 -2.20 14.60
CA GLN A 53 -19.93 -0.82 14.33
C GLN A 53 -19.29 -0.73 12.94
N ALA A 54 -19.74 0.24 12.14
CA ALA A 54 -19.15 0.51 10.83
C ALA A 54 -17.68 0.92 10.99
N VAL A 55 -16.79 0.25 10.25
CA VAL A 55 -15.38 0.63 10.15
C VAL A 55 -15.16 1.49 8.91
N PHE A 56 -15.77 1.10 7.79
CA PHE A 56 -15.84 1.88 6.56
C PHE A 56 -17.05 1.45 5.74
N GLY A 57 -17.44 2.28 4.77
CA GLY A 57 -18.47 1.96 3.78
C GLY A 57 -19.66 2.91 3.80
N PRO A 58 -20.45 2.94 2.72
CA PRO A 58 -20.26 2.20 1.47
C PRO A 58 -19.14 2.81 0.61
N LEU A 59 -18.21 1.97 0.12
CA LEU A 59 -17.11 2.38 -0.75
C LEU A 59 -17.31 1.86 -2.18
N GLY A 60 -17.20 2.74 -3.15
CA GLY A 60 -17.19 2.39 -4.58
C GLY A 60 -15.92 2.92 -5.24
N PHE A 61 -15.19 2.07 -5.96
CA PHE A 61 -14.03 2.48 -6.74
C PHE A 61 -13.74 1.49 -7.88
N SER A 62 -13.04 1.96 -8.91
CA SER A 62 -12.54 1.13 -9.99
C SER A 62 -11.08 1.45 -10.29
N LEU A 63 -10.29 0.40 -10.50
CA LEU A 63 -8.86 0.48 -10.70
C LEU A 63 -8.51 -0.28 -11.99
N PRO A 64 -8.11 0.43 -13.06
CA PRO A 64 -7.71 -0.21 -14.31
C PRO A 64 -6.34 -0.89 -14.18
N ALA A 65 -5.99 -1.72 -15.15
CA ALA A 65 -4.61 -2.17 -15.35
C ALA A 65 -3.66 -0.97 -15.46
N GLY A 66 -2.51 -1.04 -14.79
CA GLY A 66 -1.58 0.09 -14.65
C GLY A 66 -2.03 1.17 -13.66
N GLY A 67 -3.20 1.00 -13.03
CA GLY A 67 -3.75 1.91 -12.06
C GLY A 67 -3.13 1.75 -10.67
N LEU A 68 -3.01 2.88 -9.98
CA LEU A 68 -2.57 2.95 -8.59
C LEU A 68 -3.61 3.67 -7.74
N LEU A 69 -4.01 3.04 -6.63
CA LEU A 69 -4.91 3.59 -5.64
C LEU A 69 -4.16 3.81 -4.32
N GLN A 70 -4.13 5.05 -3.85
CA GLN A 70 -3.65 5.39 -2.52
C GLN A 70 -4.84 5.49 -1.58
N VAL A 71 -4.80 4.72 -0.49
CA VAL A 71 -5.80 4.78 0.57
C VAL A 71 -5.26 5.66 1.70
N SER A 72 -5.95 6.77 1.96
CA SER A 72 -5.65 7.70 3.05
C SER A 72 -6.72 7.65 4.14
N GLY A 73 -6.37 8.25 5.28
CA GLY A 73 -7.25 8.36 6.45
C GLY A 73 -6.47 8.32 7.74
N SER A 74 -7.11 8.73 8.83
CA SER A 74 -6.59 8.78 10.19
C SER A 74 -6.17 7.42 10.72
N ASN A 75 -5.43 7.38 11.83
CA ASN A 75 -5.16 6.11 12.51
C ASN A 75 -6.48 5.52 13.01
N GLY A 76 -6.79 4.28 12.61
CA GLY A 76 -8.05 3.62 12.97
C GLY A 76 -9.17 3.72 11.93
N SER A 77 -9.03 4.53 10.88
CA SER A 77 -9.99 4.70 9.77
C SER A 77 -10.30 3.44 8.95
N GLY A 78 -9.61 2.33 9.20
CA GLY A 78 -9.88 1.06 8.52
C GLY A 78 -9.03 0.77 7.28
N LYS A 79 -7.95 1.53 7.00
CA LYS A 79 -7.03 1.28 5.88
C LYS A 79 -6.54 -0.18 5.77
N THR A 80 -5.92 -0.69 6.83
CA THR A 80 -5.49 -2.10 6.90
C THR A 80 -6.68 -3.06 6.79
N THR A 81 -7.83 -2.69 7.33
CA THR A 81 -9.06 -3.50 7.23
C THR A 81 -9.53 -3.59 5.78
N LEU A 82 -9.53 -2.49 5.04
CA LEU A 82 -9.88 -2.46 3.62
C LEU A 82 -8.94 -3.38 2.84
N LEU A 83 -7.63 -3.25 3.02
CA LEU A 83 -6.66 -4.14 2.35
C LEU A 83 -6.88 -5.62 2.69
N ARG A 84 -7.23 -5.95 3.94
CA ARG A 84 -7.58 -7.33 4.32
C ARG A 84 -8.87 -7.82 3.65
N VAL A 85 -9.87 -6.96 3.50
CA VAL A 85 -11.10 -7.30 2.76
C VAL A 85 -10.78 -7.55 1.28
N LEU A 86 -10.01 -6.67 0.65
CA LEU A 86 -9.56 -6.84 -0.74
C LEU A 86 -8.73 -8.11 -0.93
N ALA A 87 -7.88 -8.46 0.06
CA ALA A 87 -7.08 -9.68 0.06
C ALA A 87 -7.89 -10.97 0.31
N GLY A 88 -9.17 -10.87 0.68
CA GLY A 88 -9.98 -12.02 1.09
C GLY A 88 -9.66 -12.56 2.49
N LEU A 89 -8.88 -11.81 3.29
CA LEU A 89 -8.55 -12.14 4.69
C LEU A 89 -9.64 -11.69 5.68
N ALA A 90 -10.59 -10.89 5.22
CA ALA A 90 -11.78 -10.49 5.95
C ALA A 90 -12.98 -10.47 5.00
N ARG A 91 -14.14 -10.92 5.47
CA ARG A 91 -15.38 -10.88 4.69
C ARG A 91 -16.00 -9.48 4.79
N PRO A 92 -16.39 -8.83 3.68
CA PRO A 92 -17.15 -7.59 3.76
C PRO A 92 -18.52 -7.84 4.41
N SER A 93 -19.09 -6.83 5.07
CA SER A 93 -20.45 -6.92 5.64
C SER A 93 -21.51 -6.81 4.54
N SER A 94 -21.26 -6.00 3.52
CA SER A 94 -22.06 -5.87 2.30
C SER A 94 -21.21 -5.35 1.13
N GLY A 95 -21.82 -5.32 -0.05
CA GLY A 95 -21.17 -4.89 -1.30
C GLY A 95 -20.38 -6.00 -1.98
N GLU A 96 -19.88 -5.69 -3.18
CA GLU A 96 -19.26 -6.65 -4.08
C GLU A 96 -17.87 -6.20 -4.50
N LEU A 97 -17.03 -7.18 -4.83
CA LEU A 97 -15.70 -6.97 -5.38
C LEU A 97 -15.63 -7.67 -6.72
N PHE A 98 -14.94 -7.05 -7.67
CA PHE A 98 -14.79 -7.55 -9.02
C PHE A 98 -13.31 -7.58 -9.40
N PHE A 99 -12.88 -8.66 -10.04
CA PHE A 99 -11.58 -8.75 -10.73
C PHE A 99 -11.83 -9.03 -12.20
N ASP A 100 -11.22 -8.23 -13.08
CA ASP A 100 -11.48 -8.29 -14.53
C ASP A 100 -13.00 -8.28 -14.86
N GLY A 101 -13.76 -7.46 -14.13
CA GLY A 101 -15.21 -7.32 -14.27
C GLY A 101 -16.04 -8.53 -13.79
N GLN A 102 -15.41 -9.57 -13.24
CA GLN A 102 -16.10 -10.75 -12.71
C GLN A 102 -16.21 -10.68 -11.19
N PRO A 103 -17.38 -11.04 -10.60
CA PRO A 103 -17.54 -11.12 -9.15
C PRO A 103 -16.47 -11.99 -8.49
N ALA A 104 -15.83 -11.45 -7.46
CA ALA A 104 -14.72 -12.07 -6.78
C ALA A 104 -15.19 -13.05 -5.69
N SER A 105 -15.25 -14.35 -6.03
CA SER A 105 -15.36 -15.40 -5.00
C SER A 105 -14.13 -15.38 -4.09
N THR A 106 -14.30 -15.81 -2.82
CA THR A 106 -13.19 -15.82 -1.84
C THR A 106 -11.98 -16.59 -2.36
N ASP A 107 -12.19 -17.75 -2.99
CA ASP A 107 -11.10 -18.60 -3.50
C ASP A 107 -10.38 -17.98 -4.69
N ALA A 108 -11.10 -17.25 -5.55
CA ALA A 108 -10.52 -16.59 -6.72
C ALA A 108 -9.54 -15.48 -6.31
N ARG A 109 -9.78 -14.78 -5.19
CA ARG A 109 -8.95 -13.64 -4.74
C ARG A 109 -7.48 -13.99 -4.58
N SER A 110 -7.19 -15.20 -4.10
CA SER A 110 -5.83 -15.69 -3.87
C SER A 110 -4.96 -15.70 -5.14
N ARG A 111 -5.58 -15.79 -6.33
CA ARG A 111 -4.89 -15.76 -7.63
C ARG A 111 -4.67 -14.34 -8.16
N TYR A 112 -5.53 -13.41 -7.76
CA TYR A 112 -5.49 -12.03 -8.24
C TYR A 112 -4.60 -11.12 -7.38
N VAL A 113 -4.44 -11.45 -6.10
CA VAL A 113 -3.87 -10.54 -5.11
C VAL A 113 -2.56 -11.06 -4.51
N ALA A 114 -1.55 -10.19 -4.48
CA ALA A 114 -0.42 -10.32 -3.59
C ALA A 114 -0.51 -9.28 -2.47
N TYR A 115 -0.56 -9.75 -1.22
CA TYR A 115 -0.67 -8.89 -0.05
C TYR A 115 0.67 -8.79 0.69
N LEU A 116 1.16 -7.55 0.84
CA LEU A 116 2.26 -7.18 1.72
C LEU A 116 1.68 -6.42 2.91
N GLY A 117 1.32 -7.16 3.95
CA GLY A 117 0.80 -6.57 5.19
C GLY A 117 1.89 -6.02 6.12
N HIS A 118 1.45 -5.60 7.31
CA HIS A 118 2.33 -5.27 8.43
C HIS A 118 3.26 -6.43 8.82
N LEU A 119 2.71 -7.65 8.92
CA LEU A 119 3.52 -8.85 9.10
C LEU A 119 4.10 -9.29 7.76
N PRO A 120 5.41 -9.57 7.69
CA PRO A 120 6.07 -9.79 6.41
C PRO A 120 5.73 -11.14 5.78
N GLY A 121 5.03 -12.06 6.45
CA GLY A 121 4.66 -13.37 5.88
C GLY A 121 5.86 -14.28 5.58
N LEU A 122 6.89 -14.23 6.42
CA LEU A 122 8.14 -14.98 6.29
C LEU A 122 8.22 -16.05 7.38
N LYS A 123 8.76 -17.22 7.05
CA LYS A 123 9.08 -18.25 8.04
C LYS A 123 10.42 -17.91 8.67
N ALA A 124 10.39 -17.60 9.96
CA ALA A 124 11.50 -17.03 10.72
C ALA A 124 12.76 -17.91 10.75
N GLU A 125 12.58 -19.22 10.64
CA GLU A 125 13.61 -20.25 10.76
C GLU A 125 14.23 -20.64 9.43
N LEU A 126 13.59 -20.28 8.31
CA LEU A 126 14.11 -20.56 6.98
C LEU A 126 15.08 -19.46 6.52
N GLY A 127 16.06 -19.87 5.72
CA GLY A 127 16.92 -18.95 4.98
C GLY A 127 16.13 -18.03 4.03
N CYS A 128 16.74 -16.93 3.62
CA CYS A 128 16.13 -15.97 2.71
C CYS A 128 15.72 -16.63 1.38
N LEU A 129 16.62 -17.41 0.78
CA LEU A 129 16.38 -18.08 -0.50
C LEU A 129 15.25 -19.11 -0.37
N HIS A 130 15.28 -19.92 0.70
CA HIS A 130 14.26 -20.94 0.95
C HIS A 130 12.88 -20.31 1.17
N ASN A 131 12.78 -19.18 1.88
CA ASN A 131 11.53 -18.43 2.01
C ASN A 131 10.94 -18.06 0.64
N LEU A 132 11.77 -17.57 -0.28
CA LEU A 132 11.33 -17.19 -1.62
C LEU A 132 10.97 -18.39 -2.50
N GLN A 133 11.74 -19.48 -2.43
CA GLN A 133 11.44 -20.73 -3.13
C GLN A 133 10.11 -21.34 -2.65
N ALA A 134 9.88 -21.39 -1.33
CA ALA A 134 8.63 -21.87 -0.76
C ALA A 134 7.43 -21.03 -1.24
N ALA A 135 7.56 -19.70 -1.24
CA ALA A 135 6.53 -18.82 -1.77
C ALA A 135 6.26 -19.06 -3.27
N CYS A 136 7.30 -19.24 -4.08
CA CYS A 136 7.15 -19.57 -5.50
C CYS A 136 6.45 -20.92 -5.72
N GLY A 137 6.73 -21.92 -4.88
CA GLY A 137 6.09 -23.23 -4.95
C GLY A 137 4.59 -23.18 -4.62
N LEU A 138 4.19 -22.32 -3.67
CA LEU A 138 2.80 -22.19 -3.22
C LEU A 138 1.97 -21.24 -4.08
N LEU A 139 2.54 -20.12 -4.50
CA LEU A 139 1.81 -19.01 -5.15
C LEU A 139 2.14 -18.87 -6.65
N GLY A 140 3.05 -19.71 -7.16
CA GLY A 140 3.65 -19.53 -8.47
C GLY A 140 4.67 -18.39 -8.51
N ARG A 141 5.25 -18.17 -9.69
CA ARG A 141 6.19 -17.06 -9.92
C ARG A 141 6.08 -16.50 -11.33
N ARG A 142 6.49 -15.25 -11.51
CA ARG A 142 6.71 -14.67 -12.84
C ARG A 142 7.81 -15.45 -13.57
N ALA A 143 7.55 -15.88 -14.81
CA ALA A 143 8.43 -16.78 -15.57
C ALA A 143 9.91 -16.31 -15.64
N ARG A 144 10.13 -15.00 -15.74
CA ARG A 144 11.47 -14.38 -15.87
C ARG A 144 12.16 -14.01 -14.54
N GLN A 145 11.51 -14.22 -13.40
CA GLN A 145 12.08 -13.85 -12.09
C GLN A 145 12.49 -15.09 -11.31
N THR A 146 13.74 -15.15 -10.84
CA THR A 146 14.23 -16.24 -9.98
C THR A 146 14.36 -15.76 -8.53
N PRO A 147 14.20 -16.64 -7.53
CA PRO A 147 14.42 -16.29 -6.13
C PRO A 147 15.77 -15.60 -5.86
N SER A 148 16.86 -16.11 -6.43
CA SER A 148 18.19 -15.52 -6.27
C SER A 148 18.30 -14.13 -6.91
N ALA A 149 17.74 -13.92 -8.10
CA ALA A 149 17.71 -12.61 -8.73
C ALA A 149 16.87 -11.61 -7.92
N ALA A 150 15.75 -12.06 -7.35
CA ALA A 150 14.91 -11.24 -6.50
C ALA A 150 15.63 -10.80 -5.20
N LEU A 151 16.47 -11.67 -4.61
CA LEU A 151 17.34 -11.27 -3.49
C LEU A 151 18.34 -10.19 -3.89
N GLY A 152 18.98 -10.33 -5.06
CA GLY A 152 19.87 -9.31 -5.61
C GLY A 152 19.19 -7.96 -5.79
N ILE A 153 17.98 -7.95 -6.37
CA ILE A 153 17.18 -6.73 -6.60
C ILE A 153 16.90 -5.96 -5.30
N VAL A 154 16.70 -6.67 -4.18
CA VAL A 154 16.39 -6.04 -2.89
C VAL A 154 17.62 -5.79 -2.02
N GLY A 155 18.84 -6.03 -2.54
CA GLY A 155 20.09 -5.81 -1.81
C GLY A 155 20.39 -6.89 -0.75
N LEU A 156 19.92 -8.12 -0.97
CA LEU A 156 20.13 -9.28 -0.08
C LEU A 156 20.94 -10.39 -0.77
N ALA A 157 21.74 -10.07 -1.78
CA ALA A 157 22.71 -11.01 -2.33
C ALA A 157 23.74 -11.40 -1.24
N GLY A 158 24.07 -12.68 -1.13
CA GLY A 158 24.95 -13.20 -0.07
C GLY A 158 24.22 -13.52 1.25
N HIS A 159 22.91 -13.24 1.35
CA HIS A 159 22.09 -13.53 2.53
C HIS A 159 21.24 -14.80 2.36
N GLU A 160 21.49 -15.62 1.33
CA GLU A 160 20.64 -16.72 0.89
C GLU A 160 20.28 -17.69 2.04
N GLU A 161 21.28 -18.07 2.83
CA GLU A 161 21.14 -19.03 3.94
C GLU A 161 20.85 -18.37 5.29
N ILE A 162 20.87 -17.04 5.37
CA ILE A 162 20.64 -16.33 6.63
C ILE A 162 19.17 -16.52 7.05
N PRO A 163 18.88 -17.07 8.24
CA PRO A 163 17.52 -17.23 8.72
C PRO A 163 16.80 -15.88 8.83
N ALA A 164 15.53 -15.82 8.42
CA ALA A 164 14.76 -14.58 8.41
C ALA A 164 14.66 -13.90 9.80
N ARG A 165 14.71 -14.67 10.90
CA ARG A 165 14.75 -14.14 12.28
C ARG A 165 16.00 -13.33 12.59
N SER A 166 17.13 -13.61 11.91
CA SER A 166 18.42 -12.96 12.14
C SER A 166 18.58 -11.66 11.33
N LEU A 167 17.66 -11.39 10.41
CA LEU A 167 17.64 -10.15 9.62
C LEU A 167 17.14 -8.97 10.48
N SER A 168 17.65 -7.77 10.22
CA SER A 168 17.05 -6.53 10.76
C SER A 168 15.62 -6.32 10.25
N ALA A 169 14.86 -5.39 10.86
CA ALA A 169 13.51 -5.07 10.42
C ALA A 169 13.45 -4.62 8.95
N GLY A 170 14.37 -3.75 8.53
CA GLY A 170 14.47 -3.30 7.13
C GLY A 170 14.86 -4.44 6.17
N GLN A 171 15.78 -5.32 6.56
CA GLN A 171 16.13 -6.50 5.75
C GLN A 171 14.96 -7.48 5.62
N ARG A 172 14.18 -7.71 6.69
CA ARG A 172 12.95 -8.51 6.60
C ARG A 172 11.92 -7.88 5.67
N ARG A 173 11.80 -6.55 5.68
CA ARG A 173 10.92 -5.82 4.75
C ARG A 173 11.40 -5.99 3.30
N ARG A 174 12.71 -5.85 3.04
CA ARG A 174 13.33 -6.10 1.74
C ARG A 174 13.12 -7.54 1.26
N LEU A 175 13.24 -8.54 2.14
CA LEU A 175 12.93 -9.93 1.80
C LEU A 175 11.44 -10.12 1.46
N ALA A 176 10.53 -9.47 2.17
CA ALA A 176 9.11 -9.50 1.85
C ALA A 176 8.79 -8.81 0.50
N LEU A 177 9.51 -7.73 0.16
CA LEU A 177 9.46 -7.11 -1.17
C LEU A 177 9.97 -8.06 -2.25
N ALA A 178 11.04 -8.83 -2.02
CA ALA A 178 11.49 -9.85 -2.97
C ALA A 178 10.41 -10.93 -3.21
N ARG A 179 9.69 -11.34 -2.16
CA ARG A 179 8.54 -12.24 -2.32
C ARG A 179 7.43 -11.61 -3.17
N LEU A 180 7.09 -10.36 -2.91
CA LEU A 180 6.10 -9.62 -3.69
C LEU A 180 6.51 -9.53 -5.17
N TRP A 181 7.78 -9.23 -5.43
CA TRP A 181 8.35 -9.13 -6.79
C TRP A 181 8.19 -10.40 -7.62
N LEU A 182 8.32 -11.55 -6.96
CA LEU A 182 8.18 -12.86 -7.59
C LEU A 182 6.73 -13.21 -7.93
N SER A 183 5.76 -12.64 -7.20
CA SER A 183 4.36 -13.01 -7.30
C SER A 183 3.79 -12.76 -8.71
N PRO A 184 3.07 -13.73 -9.29
CA PRO A 184 2.38 -13.54 -10.57
C PRO A 184 1.09 -12.71 -10.43
N ALA A 185 0.66 -12.36 -9.22
CA ALA A 185 -0.60 -11.68 -8.98
C ALA A 185 -0.66 -10.31 -9.68
N PRO A 186 -1.75 -10.00 -10.41
CA PRO A 186 -1.91 -8.73 -11.11
C PRO A 186 -2.19 -7.55 -10.17
N VAL A 187 -2.77 -7.79 -8.98
CA VAL A 187 -3.08 -6.74 -8.00
C VAL A 187 -2.17 -6.85 -6.79
N TRP A 188 -1.44 -5.78 -6.48
CA TRP A 188 -0.63 -5.68 -5.27
C TRP A 188 -1.36 -4.86 -4.19
N LEU A 189 -1.49 -5.42 -3.00
CA LEU A 189 -2.05 -4.73 -1.84
C LEU A 189 -0.94 -4.49 -0.82
N LEU A 190 -0.59 -3.23 -0.58
CA LEU A 190 0.58 -2.85 0.18
C LEU A 190 0.18 -2.05 1.42
N ASP A 191 0.31 -2.67 2.59
CA ASP A 191 0.06 -1.98 3.85
C ASP A 191 1.37 -1.37 4.35
N GLU A 192 1.44 -0.05 4.33
CA GLU A 192 2.61 0.76 4.71
C GLU A 192 3.92 0.29 4.04
N PRO A 193 4.01 0.18 2.69
CA PRO A 193 5.16 -0.42 2.01
C PRO A 193 6.51 0.21 2.38
N TYR A 194 6.52 1.48 2.74
CA TYR A 194 7.70 2.27 3.09
C TYR A 194 8.19 2.13 4.54
N ALA A 195 7.45 1.42 5.41
CA ALA A 195 7.80 1.30 6.82
C ALA A 195 9.16 0.60 7.02
N ASN A 196 9.96 1.12 7.95
CA ASN A 196 11.29 0.61 8.31
C ASN A 196 12.30 0.56 7.15
N LEU A 197 12.11 1.39 6.12
CA LEU A 197 13.05 1.55 5.00
C LEU A 197 13.78 2.89 5.08
N ASP A 198 15.04 2.86 4.68
CA ASP A 198 15.85 4.03 4.36
C ASP A 198 15.47 4.60 2.98
N SER A 199 16.10 5.70 2.58
CA SER A 199 15.86 6.33 1.27
C SER A 199 16.02 5.37 0.10
N GLU A 200 17.07 4.54 0.13
CA GLU A 200 17.32 3.54 -0.92
C GLU A 200 16.20 2.49 -0.98
N GLY A 201 15.71 2.04 0.18
CA GLY A 201 14.57 1.13 0.28
C GLY A 201 13.26 1.76 -0.21
N MET A 202 13.03 3.06 0.07
CA MET A 202 11.87 3.77 -0.47
C MET A 202 11.93 3.86 -2.00
N ASP A 203 13.09 4.19 -2.57
CA ASP A 203 13.29 4.24 -4.01
C ASP A 203 13.11 2.86 -4.67
N LEU A 204 13.55 1.79 -3.99
CA LEU A 204 13.31 0.42 -4.43
C LEU A 204 11.81 0.13 -4.56
N VAL A 205 11.01 0.47 -3.55
CA VAL A 205 9.55 0.30 -3.59
C VAL A 205 8.95 1.06 -4.77
N GLN A 206 9.36 2.32 -4.99
CA GLN A 206 8.86 3.12 -6.11
C GLN A 206 9.20 2.50 -7.47
N ARG A 207 10.44 2.03 -7.66
CA ARG A 207 10.86 1.35 -8.90
C ARG A 207 10.06 0.06 -9.15
N MET A 208 9.82 -0.72 -8.11
CA MET A 208 9.04 -1.96 -8.19
C MET A 208 7.58 -1.69 -8.55
N LEU A 209 6.95 -0.71 -7.90
CA LEU A 209 5.60 -0.26 -8.23
C LEU A 209 5.54 0.20 -9.69
N ALA A 210 6.42 1.09 -10.12
CA ALA A 210 6.43 1.61 -11.48
C ALA A 210 6.58 0.50 -12.53
N ALA A 211 7.43 -0.50 -12.25
CA ALA A 211 7.60 -1.65 -13.15
C ALA A 211 6.35 -2.53 -13.19
N HIS A 212 5.71 -2.79 -12.04
CA HIS A 212 4.47 -3.56 -11.95
C HIS A 212 3.33 -2.89 -12.73
N LEU A 213 3.13 -1.59 -12.53
CA LEU A 213 2.10 -0.81 -13.22
C LEU A 213 2.32 -0.79 -14.74
N ARG A 214 3.56 -0.54 -15.19
CA ARG A 214 3.90 -0.59 -16.63
C ARG A 214 3.68 -1.96 -17.27
N SER A 215 3.72 -3.03 -16.48
CA SER A 215 3.45 -4.39 -16.97
C SER A 215 1.95 -4.76 -17.01
N GLY A 216 1.06 -3.80 -16.72
CA GLY A 216 -0.38 -4.01 -16.70
C GLY A 216 -0.93 -4.45 -15.33
N GLY A 217 -0.09 -4.54 -14.31
CA GLY A 217 -0.54 -4.76 -12.94
C GLY A 217 -1.18 -3.52 -12.32
N ALA A 218 -1.94 -3.69 -11.25
CA ALA A 218 -2.47 -2.60 -10.43
C ALA A 218 -1.96 -2.71 -9.00
N ALA A 219 -2.00 -1.60 -8.26
CA ALA A 219 -1.64 -1.58 -6.85
C ALA A 219 -2.59 -0.72 -6.01
N VAL A 220 -2.86 -1.18 -4.79
CA VAL A 220 -3.51 -0.41 -3.73
C VAL A 220 -2.52 -0.31 -2.58
N LEU A 221 -2.24 0.90 -2.11
CA LEU A 221 -1.32 1.09 -0.99
C LEU A 221 -1.88 2.01 0.08
N THR A 222 -1.48 1.77 1.33
CA THR A 222 -1.76 2.65 2.45
C THR A 222 -0.50 3.45 2.79
N CYS A 223 -0.67 4.69 3.25
CA CYS A 223 0.41 5.51 3.79
C CYS A 223 -0.06 6.16 5.10
N HIS A 224 0.85 6.30 6.07
CA HIS A 224 0.61 7.02 7.32
C HIS A 224 1.40 8.34 7.32
N GLY A 225 0.78 9.43 7.79
CA GLY A 225 1.46 10.70 8.09
C GLY A 225 1.77 11.59 6.88
N GLN A 226 2.83 12.41 7.02
CA GLN A 226 3.27 13.46 6.08
C GLN A 226 4.01 12.92 4.83
N PHE A 227 4.08 11.60 4.65
CA PHE A 227 4.61 11.03 3.42
C PHE A 227 3.60 11.30 2.31
N ASN A 228 3.94 12.24 1.42
CA ASN A 228 3.11 12.72 0.30
C ASN A 228 2.93 11.70 -0.83
N GLY A 229 2.76 10.43 -0.46
CA GLY A 229 2.52 9.34 -1.38
C GLY A 229 3.72 9.04 -2.28
N THR A 230 3.42 8.28 -3.32
CA THR A 230 4.37 7.96 -4.38
C THR A 230 4.36 9.06 -5.44
N ALA A 231 5.50 9.29 -6.09
CA ALA A 231 5.59 10.19 -7.24
C ALA A 231 4.82 9.68 -8.47
N LEU A 232 4.31 8.44 -8.43
CA LEU A 232 3.51 7.86 -9.49
C LEU A 232 2.09 8.46 -9.50
N PRO A 233 1.51 8.73 -10.69
CA PRO A 233 0.11 9.13 -10.81
C PRO A 233 -0.81 8.11 -10.13
N HIS A 234 -1.72 8.59 -9.29
CA HIS A 234 -2.60 7.73 -8.51
C HIS A 234 -3.96 8.37 -8.27
N GLN A 235 -4.95 7.50 -8.00
CA GLN A 235 -6.23 7.88 -7.44
C GLN A 235 -6.11 7.90 -5.91
N LEU A 236 -6.83 8.82 -5.24
CA LEU A 236 -6.90 8.89 -3.79
C LEU A 236 -8.27 8.38 -3.31
N LEU A 237 -8.26 7.45 -2.36
CA LEU A 237 -9.44 7.02 -1.61
C LEU A 237 -9.26 7.43 -0.15
N ASP A 238 -10.00 8.45 0.27
CA ASP A 238 -9.97 8.95 1.65
C ASP A 238 -11.08 8.29 2.49
N LEU A 239 -10.68 7.51 3.50
CA LEU A 239 -11.61 6.80 4.37
C LEU A 239 -12.26 7.68 5.43
N ASP A 240 -11.64 8.81 5.79
CA ASP A 240 -12.24 9.73 6.76
C ASP A 240 -13.38 10.56 6.13
N ALA A 241 -13.35 10.76 4.81
CA ALA A 241 -14.37 11.52 4.08
C ALA A 241 -15.76 10.84 4.06
N GLY A 242 -15.84 9.56 4.43
CA GLY A 242 -17.08 8.77 4.44
C GLY A 242 -17.56 8.33 5.82
N ALA A 243 -16.86 8.67 6.90
CA ALA A 243 -17.33 8.35 8.26
C ALA A 243 -18.55 9.25 8.61
N PRO A 244 -19.71 8.70 8.99
CA PRO A 244 -20.79 9.52 9.52
C PRO A 244 -20.29 10.22 10.79
N ALA A 245 -20.55 11.54 10.87
CA ALA A 245 -20.28 12.36 12.04
C ALA A 245 -21.02 11.88 13.29
#